data_AF-A0A3D4KB20-F1
#
_entry.id   AF-A0A3D4KB20-F1
#
_cell.length_a   1.000
_cell.length_b   1.000
_cell.length_c   1.000
_cell.angle_alpha   90.00
_cell.angle_beta   90.00
_cell.angle_gamma   90.00
#
_symmetry.space_group_name_H-M   'P 1'
#
loop_
_entity.id
_entity.type
_entity.pdbx_description
1 polymer ?
#
loop_
_entity_poly.entity_id
_entity_poly.type
_entity_poly.pdbx_seq_one_letter_code
_entity_poly.pdbx_strand_id
1 'polypeptide(L)'
;MKLTEIKIKALKPKDKEYKVFDGDGLFLLVHPNGSKYWRLKYRFNGKENIFSIGIYPQTSLAEAREERFRLKKMIKEGINLNQQKKADKRIELAKEADSFKSVALEWHSKNSKKWTEEHAKKLKGWIEKDISPIIGSIQISELKSPDILAVVI
;
A
#
# COMPACT_ATOMS: atom_id res chain seq x y z
N MET A 1 15.74 12.75 22.92
CA MET A 1 17.04 12.09 22.64
C MET A 1 16.89 11.35 21.32
N LYS A 2 17.80 11.51 20.35
CA LYS A 2 17.69 10.80 19.07
C LYS A 2 17.87 9.29 19.24
N LEU A 3 17.13 8.50 18.46
CA LEU A 3 17.30 7.05 18.38
C LEU A 3 18.57 6.69 17.59
N THR A 4 19.10 5.52 17.91
CA THR A 4 20.17 4.84 17.17
C THR A 4 19.75 3.40 16.94
N GLU A 5 20.30 2.75 15.92
CA GLU A 5 20.00 1.34 15.61
C GLU A 5 20.22 0.42 16.82
N ILE A 6 21.32 0.64 17.55
CA ILE A 6 21.64 -0.10 18.78
C ILE A 6 20.54 0.06 19.83
N LYS A 7 20.07 1.30 20.05
CA LYS A 7 18.98 1.56 21.01
C LYS A 7 17.70 0.89 20.57
N ILE A 8 17.34 0.98 19.30
CA ILE A 8 16.10 0.38 18.76
C ILE A 8 16.10 -1.14 18.93
N LYS A 9 17.23 -1.80 18.65
CA LYS A 9 17.41 -3.24 18.86
C LYS A 9 17.28 -3.61 20.35
N ALA A 10 17.83 -2.79 21.26
CA ALA A 10 17.76 -3.02 22.70
C ALA A 10 16.36 -2.78 23.31
N LEU A 11 15.41 -2.15 22.60
CA LEU A 11 14.05 -1.94 23.10
C LEU A 11 13.31 -3.27 23.27
N LYS A 12 12.93 -3.54 24.53
CA LYS A 12 12.14 -4.72 24.92
C LYS A 12 10.64 -4.40 24.96
N PRO A 13 9.76 -5.37 24.64
CA PRO A 13 8.33 -5.23 24.88
C PRO A 13 8.04 -5.01 26.39
N LYS A 14 6.90 -4.39 26.68
CA LYS A 14 6.36 -4.20 28.04
C LYS A 14 4.87 -4.58 28.05
N ASP A 15 4.24 -4.61 29.22
CA ASP A 15 2.81 -4.95 29.36
C ASP A 15 1.88 -4.01 28.57
N LYS A 16 2.33 -2.76 28.34
CA LYS A 16 1.61 -1.76 27.56
C LYS A 16 2.50 -1.15 26.50
N GLU A 17 1.88 -0.70 25.41
CA GLU A 17 2.60 0.01 24.36
C GLU A 17 3.25 1.29 24.91
N TYR A 18 4.44 1.61 24.40
CA TYR A 18 5.17 2.81 24.81
C TYR A 18 5.89 3.46 23.63
N LYS A 19 6.07 4.79 23.75
CA LYS A 19 6.64 5.63 22.70
C LYS A 19 8.09 5.95 23.01
N VAL A 20 8.96 5.81 22.01
CA VAL A 20 10.35 6.25 22.08
C VAL A 20 10.59 7.27 20.97
N PHE A 21 10.73 8.53 21.35
CA PHE A 21 10.83 9.64 20.41
C PHE A 21 12.21 9.73 19.79
N ASP A 22 12.28 9.86 18.46
CA ASP A 22 13.48 10.23 17.72
C ASP A 22 13.65 11.75 17.63
N GLY A 23 12.53 12.49 17.69
CA GLY A 23 12.49 13.94 17.58
C GLY A 23 11.58 14.39 16.43
N ASP A 24 11.23 15.67 16.40
CA ASP A 24 10.40 16.24 15.33
C ASP A 24 9.02 15.58 15.18
N GLY A 25 8.51 14.97 16.25
CA GLY A 25 7.26 14.22 16.22
C GLY A 25 7.41 12.79 15.68
N LEU A 26 8.57 12.39 15.17
CA LEU A 26 8.85 10.98 14.85
C LEU A 26 9.14 10.21 16.14
N PHE A 27 8.49 9.06 16.28
CA PHE A 27 8.70 8.13 17.37
C PHE A 27 8.50 6.69 16.92
N LEU A 28 9.13 5.78 17.65
CA LEU A 28 8.88 4.36 17.56
C LEU A 28 7.87 3.95 18.62
N LEU A 29 6.78 3.32 18.21
CA LEU A 29 5.79 2.71 19.09
C LEU A 29 6.13 1.24 19.27
N VAL A 30 6.50 0.84 20.49
CA VAL A 30 6.84 -0.55 20.83
C VAL A 30 5.61 -1.20 21.44
N HIS A 31 5.12 -2.27 20.82
CA HIS A 31 3.97 -3.03 21.31
C HIS A 31 4.38 -4.16 22.25
N PRO A 32 3.46 -4.64 23.12
CA PRO A 32 3.69 -5.81 23.98
C PRO A 32 4.09 -7.09 23.22
N ASN A 33 3.63 -7.25 21.98
CA ASN A 33 3.99 -8.36 21.11
C ASN A 33 5.40 -8.23 20.46
N GLY A 34 6.13 -7.15 20.77
CA GLY A 34 7.47 -6.89 20.24
C GLY A 34 7.53 -6.22 18.87
N SER A 35 6.39 -6.01 18.21
CA SER A 35 6.33 -5.21 16.99
C SER A 35 6.65 -3.74 17.27
N LYS A 36 7.38 -3.10 16.36
CA LYS A 36 7.90 -1.74 16.49
C LYS A 36 7.44 -0.91 15.29
N TYR A 37 6.64 0.12 15.52
CA TYR A 37 6.03 0.91 14.45
C TYR A 37 6.59 2.32 14.42
N TRP A 38 7.00 2.78 13.24
CA TRP A 38 7.33 4.17 13.01
C TRP A 38 6.06 5.00 12.87
N ARG A 39 5.95 6.02 13.72
CA ARG A 39 4.80 6.92 13.78
C ARG A 39 5.28 8.37 13.76
N LEU A 40 4.51 9.22 13.09
CA LEU A 40 4.71 10.66 13.08
C LEU A 40 3.54 11.35 13.77
N LYS A 41 3.82 12.00 14.91
CA LYS A 41 2.90 12.92 15.55
C LYS A 41 3.01 14.30 14.89
N TYR A 42 1.89 14.84 14.44
CA TYR A 42 1.82 16.15 13.79
C TYR A 42 0.53 16.89 14.17
N ARG A 43 0.46 18.18 13.83
CA ARG A 43 -0.77 18.97 13.93
C ARG A 43 -1.15 19.48 12.55
N PHE A 44 -2.45 19.44 12.28
CA PHE A 44 -3.05 19.98 11.06
C PHE A 44 -4.38 20.61 11.43
N ASN A 45 -4.61 21.87 11.06
CA ASN A 45 -5.79 22.66 11.44
C ASN A 45 -6.11 22.61 12.94
N GLY A 46 -5.09 22.81 13.78
CA GLY A 46 -5.22 22.80 15.25
C GLY A 46 -5.41 21.41 15.88
N LYS A 47 -5.63 20.36 15.08
CA LYS A 47 -5.86 18.99 15.59
C LYS A 47 -4.58 18.17 15.58
N GLU A 48 -4.33 17.49 16.69
CA GLU A 48 -3.26 16.50 16.79
C GLU A 48 -3.62 15.23 16.03
N ASN A 49 -2.69 14.75 15.22
CA ASN A 49 -2.83 13.56 14.39
C ASN A 49 -1.58 12.69 14.51
N ILE A 50 -1.76 11.39 14.26
CA ILE A 50 -0.66 10.41 14.17
C ILE A 50 -0.71 9.76 12.79
N PHE A 51 0.39 9.82 12.06
CA PHE A 51 0.56 9.15 10.78
C PHE A 51 1.42 7.89 10.93
N SER A 52 1.09 6.84 10.17
CA SER A 52 1.86 5.59 10.13
C SER A 52 2.89 5.66 9.01
N ILE A 53 4.18 5.56 9.37
CA ILE A 53 5.28 5.55 8.40
C ILE A 53 5.60 4.12 7.96
N GLY A 54 5.78 3.21 8.92
CA GLY A 54 6.21 1.84 8.60
C GLY A 54 6.44 1.00 9.85
N ILE A 55 6.99 -0.19 9.66
CA ILE A 55 7.28 -1.16 10.72
C ILE A 55 8.79 -1.44 10.69
N TYR A 56 9.44 -1.43 11.85
CA TYR A 56 10.83 -1.84 11.97
C TYR A 56 10.90 -3.37 12.09
N PRO A 57 11.82 -4.08 11.40
CA PRO A 57 12.95 -3.53 10.64
C PRO A 57 12.68 -3.30 9.14
N GLN A 58 11.47 -3.56 8.62
CA GLN A 58 11.16 -3.35 7.20
C GLN A 58 11.38 -1.90 6.75
N THR A 59 11.21 -0.95 7.66
CA THR A 59 11.58 0.45 7.52
C THR A 59 12.67 0.75 8.53
N SER A 60 13.86 1.08 8.04
CA SER A 60 15.03 1.49 8.82
C SER A 60 14.82 2.84 9.50
N LEU A 61 15.68 3.18 10.46
CA LEU A 61 15.66 4.52 11.08
C LEU A 61 15.93 5.63 10.05
N ALA A 62 16.79 5.37 9.07
CA ALA A 62 17.13 6.33 8.02
C ALA A 62 15.91 6.64 7.14
N GLU A 63 15.26 5.61 6.61
CA GLU A 63 14.03 5.74 5.81
C GLU A 63 12.92 6.42 6.61
N ALA A 64 12.76 6.08 7.90
CA ALA A 64 11.75 6.74 8.74
C ALA A 64 12.02 8.24 8.94
N ARG A 65 13.29 8.67 8.97
CA ARG A 65 13.68 10.08 9.09
C ARG A 65 13.50 10.85 7.78
N GLU A 66 13.79 10.21 6.65
CA GLU A 66 13.54 10.75 5.32
C GLU A 66 12.05 10.94 5.09
N GLU A 67 11.25 9.92 5.38
CA GLU A 67 9.80 9.97 5.23
C GLU A 67 9.18 11.04 6.13
N ARG A 68 9.67 11.17 7.37
CA ARG A 68 9.29 12.28 8.25
C ARG A 68 9.51 13.65 7.60
N PHE A 69 10.65 13.85 6.92
CA PHE A 69 10.96 15.11 6.25
C PHE A 69 9.97 15.38 5.12
N ARG A 70 9.72 14.37 4.26
CA ARG A 70 8.74 14.44 3.17
C ARG A 70 7.34 14.80 3.69
N LEU A 71 6.85 14.07 4.69
CA LEU A 71 5.53 14.27 5.27
C LEU A 71 5.39 15.65 5.93
N LYS A 72 6.43 16.14 6.61
CA LYS A 72 6.43 17.51 7.18
C LYS A 72 6.37 18.58 6.10
N LYS A 73 7.02 18.39 4.96
CA LYS A 73 6.93 19.31 3.82
C LYS A 73 5.49 19.38 3.30
N MET A 74 4.85 18.24 3.08
CA MET A 74 3.44 18.17 2.66
C MET A 74 2.48 18.84 3.66
N ILE A 75 2.70 18.64 4.97
CA ILE A 75 1.89 19.30 6.01
C ILE A 75 2.03 20.83 5.93
N LYS A 76 3.26 21.33 5.71
CA LYS A 76 3.50 22.77 5.55
C LYS A 76 2.82 23.37 4.32
N GLU A 77 2.69 22.57 3.26
CA GLU A 77 1.96 22.91 2.03
C GLU A 77 0.43 22.84 2.20
N GLY A 78 -0.07 22.51 3.40
CA GLY A 78 -1.50 22.45 3.67
C GLY A 78 -2.16 21.11 3.31
N ILE A 79 -1.37 20.07 3.02
CA ILE A 79 -1.90 18.75 2.65
C ILE A 79 -2.24 17.94 3.91
N ASN A 80 -3.47 17.43 3.96
CA ASN A 80 -3.88 16.48 4.99
C ASN A 80 -3.42 15.05 4.63
N LEU A 81 -2.36 14.58 5.30
CA LEU A 81 -1.75 13.27 5.03
C LEU A 81 -2.71 12.08 5.13
N ASN A 82 -3.66 12.12 6.06
CA ASN A 82 -4.63 11.03 6.24
C ASN A 82 -5.64 10.99 5.09
N GLN A 83 -6.02 12.14 4.55
CA GLN A 83 -6.88 12.23 3.38
C GLN A 83 -6.13 11.81 2.12
N GLN A 84 -4.87 12.25 1.97
CA GLN A 84 -4.02 11.85 0.85
C GLN A 84 -3.85 10.33 0.81
N LYS A 85 -3.45 9.70 1.93
CA LYS A 85 -3.31 8.24 2.01
C LYS A 85 -4.60 7.49 1.67
N LYS A 86 -5.76 8.04 2.04
CA LYS A 86 -7.08 7.48 1.66
C LYS A 86 -7.40 7.71 0.18
N ALA A 87 -6.97 8.82 -0.41
CA ALA A 87 -7.13 9.09 -1.82
C ALA A 87 -6.25 8.15 -2.64
N ASP A 88 -4.97 8.03 -2.29
CA ASP A 88 -4.01 7.14 -2.94
C ASP A 88 -4.49 5.68 -2.88
N LYS A 89 -4.95 5.20 -1.72
CA LYS A 89 -5.53 3.86 -1.59
C LYS A 89 -6.79 3.69 -2.44
N ARG A 90 -7.63 4.72 -2.57
CA ARG A 90 -8.83 4.66 -3.44
C ARG A 90 -8.46 4.62 -4.90
N ILE A 91 -7.43 5.37 -5.31
CA ILE A 91 -6.90 5.33 -6.67
C ILE A 91 -6.32 3.95 -6.95
N GLU A 92 -5.53 3.39 -6.04
CA GLU A 92 -4.96 2.04 -6.17
C GLU A 92 -6.06 0.98 -6.30
N LEU A 93 -7.09 1.01 -5.45
CA LEU A 93 -8.24 0.12 -5.55
C LEU A 93 -9.03 0.32 -6.85
N ALA A 94 -9.18 1.56 -7.32
CA ALA A 94 -9.83 1.85 -8.60
C ALA A 94 -9.01 1.30 -9.77
N LYS A 95 -7.68 1.44 -9.74
CA LYS A 95 -6.78 0.85 -10.73
C LYS A 95 -6.86 -0.68 -10.74
N GLU A 96 -6.95 -1.32 -9.58
CA GLU A 96 -7.17 -2.76 -9.49
C GLU A 96 -8.54 -3.16 -10.05
N ALA A 97 -9.59 -2.39 -9.76
CA ALA A 97 -10.94 -2.64 -10.28
C ALA A 97 -11.03 -2.44 -11.80
N ASP A 98 -10.31 -1.47 -12.36
CA ASP A 98 -10.23 -1.16 -13.80
C ASP A 98 -9.14 -1.95 -14.54
N SER A 99 -8.50 -2.91 -13.87
CA SER A 99 -7.50 -3.78 -14.47
C SER A 99 -8.11 -4.75 -15.48
N PHE A 100 -7.33 -5.16 -16.49
CA PHE A 100 -7.77 -6.14 -17.50
C PHE A 100 -8.33 -7.39 -16.83
N LYS A 101 -7.66 -7.92 -15.81
CA LYS A 101 -8.08 -9.13 -15.11
C LYS A 101 -9.46 -8.95 -14.48
N SER A 102 -9.67 -7.85 -13.77
CA SER A 102 -10.94 -7.55 -13.09
C SER A 102 -12.10 -7.51 -14.09
N VAL A 103 -11.93 -6.74 -15.17
CA VAL A 103 -12.96 -6.56 -16.19
C VAL A 103 -13.16 -7.82 -17.03
N ALA A 104 -12.10 -8.57 -17.35
CA ALA A 104 -12.21 -9.83 -18.08
C ALA A 104 -12.97 -10.89 -17.27
N LEU A 105 -12.76 -10.96 -15.95
CA LEU A 105 -13.51 -11.85 -15.07
C LEU A 105 -14.97 -11.40 -14.88
N GLU A 106 -15.23 -10.09 -14.84
CA GLU A 106 -16.60 -9.56 -14.82
C GLU A 106 -17.34 -9.90 -16.12
N TRP A 107 -16.70 -9.68 -17.28
CA TRP A 107 -17.23 -10.06 -18.59
C TRP A 107 -17.48 -11.56 -18.68
N HIS A 108 -16.55 -12.38 -18.17
CA HIS A 108 -16.69 -13.83 -18.11
C HIS A 108 -17.92 -14.22 -17.29
N SER A 109 -18.07 -13.68 -16.07
CA SER A 109 -19.21 -13.96 -15.19
C SER A 109 -20.55 -13.65 -15.86
N LYS A 110 -20.66 -12.49 -16.51
CA LYS A 110 -21.89 -12.07 -17.22
C LYS A 110 -22.24 -12.96 -18.41
N ASN A 111 -21.24 -13.51 -19.10
CA ASN A 111 -21.45 -14.31 -20.31
C ASN A 111 -21.38 -15.83 -20.06
N SER A 112 -20.91 -16.26 -18.89
CA SER A 112 -20.75 -17.66 -18.52
C SER A 112 -22.01 -18.50 -18.72
N LYS A 113 -23.19 -17.90 -18.48
CA LYS A 113 -24.51 -18.55 -18.66
C LYS A 113 -24.87 -18.83 -20.12
N LYS A 114 -24.19 -18.21 -21.08
CA LYS A 114 -24.40 -18.43 -22.53
C LYS A 114 -23.54 -19.56 -23.08
N TRP A 115 -22.61 -20.08 -22.28
CA TRP A 115 -21.66 -21.11 -22.68
C TRP A 115 -21.91 -22.40 -21.91
N THR A 116 -21.41 -23.51 -22.44
CA THR A 116 -21.33 -24.75 -21.66
C THR A 116 -20.38 -24.56 -20.48
N GLU A 117 -20.62 -25.27 -19.38
CA GLU A 117 -19.78 -25.16 -18.18
C GLU A 117 -18.30 -25.42 -18.46
N GLU A 118 -18.01 -26.36 -19.36
CA GLU A 118 -16.65 -26.70 -19.77
C GLU A 118 -15.98 -25.54 -20.51
N HIS A 119 -16.69 -24.92 -21.47
CA HIS A 119 -16.16 -23.76 -22.20
C HIS A 119 -15.95 -22.56 -21.26
N ALA A 120 -16.89 -22.30 -20.36
CA ALA A 120 -16.74 -21.25 -19.37
C ALA A 120 -15.52 -21.51 -18.45
N LYS A 121 -15.35 -22.73 -17.93
CA LYS A 121 -14.19 -23.08 -17.10
C LYS A 121 -12.87 -22.92 -17.85
N LYS A 122 -12.80 -23.38 -19.11
CA LYS A 122 -11.60 -23.29 -19.94
C LYS A 122 -11.20 -21.85 -20.21
N LEU A 123 -12.16 -21.02 -20.61
CA LEU A 123 -11.93 -19.59 -20.89
C LEU A 123 -11.50 -18.82 -19.63
N LYS A 124 -12.09 -19.12 -18.47
CA LYS A 124 -11.64 -18.54 -17.19
C LYS A 124 -10.20 -18.95 -16.88
N GLY A 125 -9.86 -20.23 -17.12
CA GLY A 125 -8.50 -20.73 -16.95
C GLY A 125 -7.48 -19.96 -17.79
N TRP A 126 -7.79 -19.71 -19.07
CA TRP A 126 -6.94 -18.90 -19.95
C TRP A 126 -6.77 -17.46 -19.45
N ILE A 127 -7.87 -16.82 -19.04
CA ILE A 127 -7.82 -15.46 -18.48
C ILE A 127 -6.92 -15.43 -17.25
N GLU A 128 -7.04 -16.38 -16.32
CA GLU A 128 -6.31 -16.36 -15.05
C GLU A 128 -4.85 -16.82 -15.15
N LYS A 129 -4.56 -17.82 -16.00
CA LYS A 129 -3.25 -18.48 -16.05
C LYS A 129 -2.36 -18.01 -17.18
N ASP A 130 -2.94 -17.62 -18.32
CA ASP A 130 -2.18 -17.34 -19.53
C ASP A 130 -2.14 -15.82 -19.79
N ILE A 131 -3.29 -15.14 -19.64
CA ILE A 131 -3.41 -13.71 -19.99
C ILE A 131 -3.09 -12.80 -18.78
N SER A 132 -3.64 -13.12 -17.60
CA SER A 132 -3.48 -12.29 -16.40
C SER A 132 -2.03 -12.10 -15.93
N PRO A 133 -1.10 -13.07 -16.05
CA PRO A 133 0.29 -12.83 -15.67
C PRO A 133 1.01 -11.79 -16.51
N ILE A 134 0.57 -11.57 -17.76
CA ILE A 134 1.21 -10.68 -18.72
C ILE A 134 0.59 -9.29 -18.66
N ILE A 135 -0.74 -9.20 -18.77
CA ILE A 135 -1.47 -7.92 -18.87
C ILE A 135 -2.51 -7.70 -17.77
N GLY A 136 -2.67 -8.65 -16.85
CA GLY A 136 -3.79 -8.66 -15.90
C GLY A 136 -3.83 -7.49 -14.92
N SER A 137 -2.67 -6.91 -14.58
CA SER A 137 -2.56 -5.73 -13.70
C SER A 137 -2.63 -4.40 -14.44
N ILE A 138 -2.62 -4.40 -15.77
CA ILE A 138 -2.66 -3.20 -16.60
C ILE A 138 -4.10 -2.67 -16.60
N GLN A 139 -4.26 -1.36 -16.42
CA GLN A 139 -5.56 -0.68 -16.55
C GLN A 139 -6.05 -0.75 -18.00
N ILE A 140 -7.35 -0.97 -18.21
CA ILE A 140 -7.90 -1.04 -19.58
C ILE A 140 -7.62 0.22 -20.39
N SER A 141 -7.67 1.40 -19.76
CA SER A 141 -7.39 2.68 -20.41
C SER A 141 -5.93 2.83 -20.86
N GLU A 142 -5.01 2.03 -20.29
CA GLU A 142 -3.58 2.09 -20.56
C GLU A 142 -3.10 0.94 -21.47
N LEU A 143 -3.96 -0.05 -21.78
CA LEU A 143 -3.64 -1.16 -22.68
C LEU A 143 -3.33 -0.67 -24.10
N LYS A 144 -2.21 -1.11 -24.64
CA LYS A 144 -1.78 -0.81 -26.01
C LYS A 144 -1.67 -2.08 -26.83
N SER A 145 -1.64 -1.92 -28.16
CA SER A 145 -1.48 -3.04 -29.10
C SER A 145 -0.26 -3.93 -28.82
N PRO A 146 0.93 -3.40 -28.42
CA PRO A 146 2.07 -4.24 -28.04
C PRO A 146 1.80 -5.17 -26.84
N ASP A 147 1.00 -4.71 -25.87
CA ASP A 147 0.67 -5.51 -24.68
C ASP A 147 -0.21 -6.71 -25.06
N ILE A 148 -1.13 -6.51 -26.01
CA ILE A 148 -1.96 -7.60 -26.56
C ILE A 148 -1.11 -8.57 -27.37
N LEU A 149 -0.17 -8.08 -28.17
CA LEU A 149 0.75 -8.93 -28.95
C LEU A 149 1.58 -9.84 -28.04
N ALA A 150 2.02 -9.34 -26.88
CA ALA A 150 2.78 -10.13 -25.91
C ALA A 150 2.02 -11.34 -25.32
N VAL A 151 0.68 -11.35 -25.43
CA VAL A 151 -0.17 -12.48 -24.99
C VAL A 151 -0.35 -13.54 -26.08
N VAL A 152 -0.18 -13.17 -27.35
CA VAL A 152 -0.49 -14.02 -28.51
C VAL A 152 0.74 -14.78 -29.02
N ILE A 153 1.94 -14.39 -28.59
CA ILE A 153 3.24 -15.00 -28.95
C ILE A 153 3.62 -16.05 -27.92
#